data_AF-A0A958LJ29-F1
#
_entry.id   AF-A0A958LJ29-F1
#
_cell.length_a   1.000
_cell.length_b   1.000
_cell.length_c   1.000
_cell.angle_alpha   90.00
_cell.angle_beta   90.00
_cell.angle_gamma   90.00
#
_symmetry.space_group_name_H-M   'P 1'
#
loop_
_entity.id
_entity.type
_entity.pdbx_description
1 polymer ?
#
loop_
_entity_poly.entity_id
_entity_poly.type
_entity_poly.pdbx_seq_one_letter_code
_entity_poly.pdbx_strand_id
1 'polypeptide(L)'
;MRPISKKLLNDILSDEFYEACIRRNDGECRGRITLEHALIYAGRQINEKWAILPVCEYHHAVGDFQGSGGLDKRFHEWVAVNRMTDEDEKKYPRVDWGQLRKNLNKKYHERKGHTERVS
;
A
#
# COMPACT_ATOMS: atom_id res chain seq x y z
N MET A 1 1.09 10.50 -10.41
CA MET A 1 1.04 10.36 -8.94
C MET A 1 1.02 11.73 -8.30
N ARG A 2 0.32 11.87 -7.17
CA ARG A 2 0.31 13.07 -6.34
C ARG A 2 1.68 13.25 -5.67
N PRO A 3 2.23 14.47 -5.59
CA PRO A 3 3.45 14.70 -4.83
C PRO A 3 3.28 14.39 -3.34
N ILE A 4 4.24 13.69 -2.74
CA ILE A 4 4.34 13.48 -1.30
C ILE A 4 5.06 14.69 -0.70
N SER A 5 4.52 15.26 0.39
CA SER A 5 5.15 16.42 1.05
C SER A 5 6.49 16.02 1.68
N LYS A 6 7.45 16.96 1.78
CA LYS A 6 8.76 16.67 2.38
C LYS A 6 8.66 16.11 3.80
N LYS A 7 7.73 16.64 4.62
CA LYS A 7 7.47 16.12 5.97
C LYS A 7 7.02 14.66 5.93
N LEU A 8 5.99 14.35 5.14
CA LEU A 8 5.48 12.98 5.02
C LEU A 8 6.53 12.02 4.43
N LEU A 9 7.33 12.49 3.48
CA LEU A 9 8.43 11.70 2.92
C LEU A 9 9.47 11.35 4.00
N ASN A 10 9.86 12.30 4.84
CA ASN A 10 10.78 12.02 5.94
C ASN A 10 10.18 11.00 6.93
N ASP A 11 8.90 11.15 7.28
CA ASP A 11 8.20 10.22 8.18
C ASP A 11 8.07 8.80 7.59
N ILE A 12 8.01 8.69 6.26
CA ILE A 12 8.02 7.43 5.52
C ILE A 12 9.42 6.81 5.51
N LEU A 13 10.44 7.59 5.19
CA LEU A 13 11.82 7.12 5.07
C LEU A 13 12.46 6.73 6.40
N SER A 14 11.88 7.15 7.53
CA SER A 14 12.34 6.78 8.87
C SER A 14 11.68 5.51 9.44
N ASP A 15 10.90 4.79 8.64
CA ASP A 15 10.11 3.63 9.09
C ASP A 15 10.58 2.36 8.37
N GLU A 16 10.98 1.37 9.16
CA GLU A 16 11.52 0.07 8.70
C GLU A 16 10.57 -0.66 7.74
N PHE A 17 9.26 -0.44 7.84
CA PHE A 17 8.30 -0.99 6.88
C PHE A 17 8.64 -0.60 5.44
N TYR A 18 9.18 0.61 5.22
CA TYR A 18 9.47 1.17 3.91
C TYR A 18 10.81 0.75 3.31
N GLU A 19 11.62 -0.01 4.04
CA GLU A 19 12.93 -0.47 3.57
C GLU A 19 12.82 -1.59 2.54
N ALA A 20 11.70 -2.32 2.51
CA ALA A 20 11.51 -3.46 1.63
C ALA A 20 10.18 -3.41 0.88
N CYS A 21 10.18 -3.96 -0.34
CA CYS A 21 8.96 -4.09 -1.12
C CYS A 21 7.98 -5.01 -0.37
N ILE A 22 6.72 -4.58 -0.23
CA ILE A 22 5.64 -5.40 0.39
C ILE A 22 5.38 -6.72 -0.34
N ARG A 23 5.92 -6.89 -1.55
CA ARG A 23 5.83 -8.09 -2.38
C ARG A 23 7.20 -8.73 -2.65
N ARG A 24 8.19 -8.50 -1.79
CA ARG A 24 9.55 -9.06 -1.94
C ARG A 24 9.57 -10.59 -2.08
N ASN A 25 8.59 -11.29 -1.50
CA ASN A 25 8.50 -12.75 -1.51
C ASN A 25 7.58 -13.31 -2.60
N ASP A 26 6.96 -12.46 -3.43
CA ASP A 26 6.04 -12.88 -4.51
C ASP A 26 6.77 -13.36 -5.78
N GLY A 27 8.10 -13.28 -5.81
CA GLY A 27 8.91 -13.46 -7.01
C GLY A 27 9.13 -12.15 -7.77
N GLU A 28 10.08 -12.15 -8.71
CA GLU A 28 10.35 -11.06 -9.68
C GLU A 28 10.64 -9.65 -9.11
N CYS A 29 10.72 -9.51 -7.79
CA CYS A 29 11.07 -8.26 -7.14
C CYS A 29 12.45 -7.79 -7.59
N ARG A 30 12.53 -6.56 -8.12
CA ARG A 30 13.76 -5.93 -8.63
C ARG A 30 14.48 -5.02 -7.63
N GLY A 31 14.01 -4.98 -6.37
CA GLY A 31 14.68 -4.30 -5.26
C GLY A 31 14.59 -2.78 -5.22
N ARG A 32 14.56 -2.07 -6.36
CA ARG A 32 14.45 -0.60 -6.38
C ARG A 32 13.11 -0.12 -5.85
N ILE A 33 13.08 0.37 -4.60
CA ILE A 33 11.86 0.81 -3.93
C ILE A 33 11.33 2.13 -4.50
N THR A 34 10.02 2.18 -4.64
CA THR A 34 9.21 3.34 -5.01
C THR A 34 8.03 3.44 -4.03
N LEU A 35 7.36 4.60 -4.00
CA LEU A 35 6.25 4.87 -3.10
C LEU A 35 4.94 4.94 -3.88
N GLU A 36 4.03 4.01 -3.62
CA GLU A 36 2.73 3.91 -4.29
C GLU A 36 1.61 4.42 -3.38
N HIS A 37 0.78 5.36 -3.86
CA HIS A 37 -0.50 5.66 -3.23
C HIS A 37 -1.51 4.56 -3.57
N ALA A 38 -1.72 3.62 -2.64
CA ALA A 38 -2.52 2.43 -2.86
C ALA A 38 -4.04 2.69 -2.87
N LEU A 39 -4.48 3.81 -2.29
CA LEU A 39 -5.91 4.11 -2.11
C LEU A 39 -6.31 5.44 -2.72
N ILE A 40 -7.52 5.45 -3.29
CA ILE A 40 -8.18 6.62 -3.86
C ILE A 40 -9.45 6.89 -3.06
N TYR A 41 -9.64 8.13 -2.65
CA TYR A 41 -10.84 8.62 -1.97
C TYR A 41 -11.38 9.84 -2.70
N ALA A 42 -12.67 9.81 -3.04
CA ALA A 42 -13.36 10.89 -3.75
C ALA A 42 -12.59 11.39 -5.01
N GLY A 43 -12.06 10.44 -5.80
CA GLY A 43 -11.31 10.72 -7.02
C GLY A 43 -9.88 11.22 -6.82
N ARG A 44 -9.35 11.21 -5.59
CA ARG A 44 -7.99 11.67 -5.27
C ARG A 44 -7.21 10.60 -4.51
N GLN A 45 -5.92 10.50 -4.76
CA GLN A 45 -5.02 9.64 -3.98
C GLN A 45 -4.99 10.11 -2.51
N ILE A 46 -5.13 9.17 -1.57
CA ILE A 46 -4.99 9.42 -0.13
C ILE A 46 -3.50 9.65 0.16
N ASN A 47 -3.15 10.84 0.64
CA ASN A 47 -1.76 11.24 0.88
C ASN A 47 -1.39 11.12 2.36
N GLU A 48 -1.55 9.92 2.90
CA GLU A 48 -1.23 9.57 4.28
C GLU A 48 -0.30 8.36 4.33
N LYS A 49 0.52 8.27 5.37
CA LYS A 49 1.55 7.24 5.51
C LYS A 49 0.94 5.84 5.38
N TRP A 50 -0.14 5.53 6.10
CA TRP A 50 -0.78 4.21 6.05
C TRP A 50 -1.28 3.80 4.64
N ALA A 51 -1.60 4.76 3.78
CA ALA A 51 -2.08 4.54 2.41
C ALA A 51 -0.97 4.57 1.34
N ILE A 52 0.27 4.88 1.72
CA ILE A 52 1.45 4.85 0.85
C ILE A 52 2.25 3.60 1.16
N LEU A 53 2.61 2.83 0.13
CA LEU A 53 3.27 1.54 0.28
C LEU A 53 4.64 1.52 -0.41
N PRO A 54 5.64 0.82 0.18
CA PRO A 54 6.93 0.56 -0.44
C PRO A 54 6.79 -0.59 -1.43
N VAL A 55 6.95 -0.27 -2.71
CA VAL A 55 6.80 -1.25 -3.79
C VAL A 55 8.00 -1.12 -4.72
N CYS A 56 8.61 -2.22 -5.15
CA CYS A 56 9.69 -2.12 -6.11
C CYS A 56 9.15 -1.65 -7.48
N GLU A 57 10.01 -1.04 -8.30
CA GLU A 57 9.65 -0.50 -9.62
C GLU A 57 8.87 -1.51 -10.49
N TYR A 58 9.25 -2.79 -10.44
CA TYR A 58 8.56 -3.89 -11.12
C TYR A 58 7.13 -4.10 -10.61
N HIS A 59 6.94 -4.24 -9.29
CA HIS A 59 5.62 -4.47 -8.69
C HIS A 59 4.74 -3.22 -8.68
N HIS A 60 5.31 -2.03 -8.85
CA HIS A 60 4.58 -0.78 -9.04
C HIS A 60 4.24 -0.55 -10.52
N ALA A 61 4.87 -1.30 -11.45
CA ALA A 61 4.74 -1.12 -12.90
C ALA A 61 4.97 0.34 -13.34
N VAL A 62 6.05 0.95 -12.83
CA VAL A 62 6.49 2.31 -13.18
C VAL A 62 7.90 2.27 -13.77
N GLY A 63 8.36 3.40 -14.31
CA GLY A 63 9.68 3.52 -14.94
C GLY A 63 9.88 2.48 -16.04
N ASP A 64 10.93 1.68 -15.94
CA ASP A 64 11.29 0.67 -16.95
C ASP A 64 10.27 -0.47 -17.09
N PHE A 65 9.37 -0.64 -16.11
CA PHE A 65 8.34 -1.69 -16.09
C PHE A 65 6.93 -1.14 -16.36
N GLN A 66 6.82 0.09 -16.87
CA GLN A 66 5.52 0.66 -17.21
C GLN A 66 4.82 -0.17 -18.31
N GLY A 67 3.67 -0.76 -17.96
CA GLY A 67 2.87 -1.60 -18.85
C GLY A 67 3.30 -3.08 -18.93
N SER A 68 4.40 -3.46 -18.29
CA SER A 68 4.94 -4.83 -18.28
C SER A 68 5.26 -5.36 -16.88
N GLY A 69 5.12 -4.53 -15.83
CA GLY A 69 5.37 -4.90 -14.45
C GLY A 69 4.27 -5.77 -13.84
N GLY A 70 4.61 -6.45 -12.74
CA GLY A 70 3.72 -7.39 -12.05
C GLY A 70 2.73 -6.74 -11.08
N LEU A 71 2.09 -5.61 -11.42
CA LEU A 71 1.23 -4.84 -10.50
C LEU A 71 -0.01 -5.62 -10.02
N ASP A 72 -0.21 -5.71 -8.70
CA ASP A 72 -1.45 -6.22 -8.08
C ASP A 72 -2.06 -5.13 -7.17
N LYS A 73 -2.90 -4.28 -7.77
CA LYS A 73 -3.58 -3.19 -7.05
C LYS A 73 -4.42 -3.68 -5.89
N ARG A 74 -5.11 -4.83 -6.03
CA ARG A 74 -6.01 -5.33 -4.98
C ARG A 74 -5.24 -5.82 -3.77
N PHE A 75 -4.04 -6.38 -3.97
CA PHE A 75 -3.16 -6.73 -2.88
C PHE A 75 -2.60 -5.46 -2.19
N HIS A 76 -2.22 -4.44 -2.94
CA HIS A 76 -1.76 -3.17 -2.37
C HIS A 76 -2.87 -2.50 -1.53
N GLU A 77 -4.11 -2.46 -2.04
CA GLU A 77 -5.28 -2.01 -1.29
C GLU A 77 -5.46 -2.81 0.02
N TRP A 78 -5.30 -4.14 -0.03
CA TRP A 78 -5.40 -5.00 1.15
C TRP A 78 -4.37 -4.66 2.22
N VAL A 79 -3.10 -4.44 1.84
CA VAL A 79 -2.05 -4.03 2.77
C VAL A 79 -2.37 -2.66 3.38
N ALA A 80 -2.76 -1.67 2.57
CA ALA A 80 -3.08 -0.32 3.05
C ALA A 80 -4.29 -0.31 4.02
N VAL A 81 -5.38 -1.01 3.68
CA VAL A 81 -6.59 -1.06 4.52
C VAL A 81 -6.35 -1.78 5.85
N ASN A 82 -5.42 -2.74 5.89
CA ASN A 82 -5.06 -3.41 7.15
C ASN A 82 -4.12 -2.57 8.03
N ARG A 83 -3.33 -1.66 7.46
CA ARG A 83 -2.53 -0.65 8.18
C ARG A 83 -3.35 0.53 8.71
N MET A 84 -4.54 0.75 8.16
CA MET A 84 -5.42 1.85 8.54
C MET A 84 -5.93 1.70 9.97
N THR A 85 -5.77 2.76 10.78
CA THR A 85 -6.31 2.86 12.15
C THR A 85 -7.78 3.31 12.15
N ASP A 86 -8.44 3.25 13.30
CA ASP A 86 -9.81 3.74 13.45
C ASP A 86 -9.88 5.27 13.29
N GLU A 87 -8.84 6.00 13.70
CA GLU A 87 -8.71 7.45 13.49
C GLU A 87 -8.59 7.78 12.00
N ASP A 88 -7.82 6.98 11.26
CA ASP A 88 -7.70 7.14 9.82
C ASP A 88 -9.02 6.87 9.11
N GLU A 89 -9.74 5.81 9.51
CA GLU A 89 -11.05 5.45 8.97
C GLU A 89 -12.05 6.62 9.08
N LYS A 90 -12.08 7.30 10.24
CA LYS A 90 -12.94 8.47 10.50
C LYS A 90 -12.68 9.64 9.55
N LYS A 91 -11.46 9.81 9.03
CA LYS A 91 -11.13 10.89 8.07
C LYS A 91 -11.75 10.68 6.69
N TYR A 92 -12.12 9.44 6.35
CA TYR A 92 -12.55 9.04 5.01
C TYR A 92 -13.95 8.38 5.01
N PRO A 93 -15.01 9.05 5.48
CA PRO A 93 -16.30 8.42 5.79
C PRO A 93 -17.14 7.96 4.58
N ARG A 94 -16.78 8.34 3.34
CA ARG A 94 -17.56 7.96 2.14
C ARG A 94 -17.30 6.54 1.63
N VAL A 95 -16.38 5.82 2.26
CA VAL A 95 -16.05 4.44 1.91
C VAL A 95 -16.35 3.56 3.11
N ASP A 96 -17.06 2.46 2.88
CA ASP A 96 -17.23 1.42 3.90
C ASP A 96 -15.93 0.60 3.98
N TRP A 97 -14.98 1.14 4.75
CA TRP A 97 -13.67 0.52 4.92
C TRP A 97 -13.73 -0.81 5.64
N GLY A 98 -14.66 -0.97 6.59
CA GLY A 98 -14.92 -2.24 7.27
C GLY A 98 -15.33 -3.35 6.28
N GLN A 99 -16.27 -3.07 5.38
CA GLN A 99 -16.69 -4.01 4.36
C GLN A 99 -15.59 -4.27 3.32
N LEU A 100 -14.83 -3.24 2.91
CA LEU A 100 -13.68 -3.41 2.02
C LEU A 100 -12.61 -4.30 2.66
N ARG A 101 -12.24 -4.03 3.93
CA ARG A 101 -11.29 -4.83 4.71
C ARG A 101 -11.75 -6.27 4.80
N LYS A 102 -13.02 -6.52 5.13
CA LYS A 102 -13.60 -7.87 5.20
C LYS A 102 -13.49 -8.62 3.87
N ASN A 103 -13.82 -7.96 2.76
CA ASN A 103 -13.76 -8.55 1.42
C ASN A 103 -12.32 -8.88 1.00
N LEU A 104 -11.38 -7.98 1.27
CA LEU A 104 -9.97 -8.17 0.94
C LEU A 104 -9.33 -9.23 1.84
N ASN A 105 -9.65 -9.24 3.14
CA ASN A 105 -9.21 -10.29 4.06
C ASN A 105 -9.72 -11.65 3.59
N LYS A 106 -11.00 -11.79 3.23
CA LYS A 106 -11.53 -13.04 2.65
C LYS A 106 -10.73 -13.53 1.44
N LYS A 107 -10.20 -12.61 0.61
CA LYS A 107 -9.41 -12.94 -0.57
C LYS A 107 -7.96 -13.34 -0.25
N TYR A 108 -7.34 -12.71 0.75
CA TYR A 108 -5.89 -12.79 0.98
C TYR A 108 -5.47 -13.40 2.34
N HIS A 109 -6.42 -13.83 3.19
CA HIS A 109 -6.15 -14.34 4.56
C HIS A 109 -5.17 -15.52 4.63
N GLU A 110 -5.02 -16.28 3.53
CA GLU A 110 -4.19 -17.50 3.48
C GLU A 110 -2.81 -17.26 2.85
N ARG A 111 -2.47 -16.01 2.50
CA ARG A 111 -1.19 -15.72 1.87
C ARG A 111 -0.08 -15.76 2.93
N LYS A 112 0.72 -16.84 2.93
CA LYS A 112 1.90 -17.01 3.81
C LYS A 112 2.78 -15.76 3.80
N GLY A 113 3.04 -15.17 4.97
CA GLY A 113 4.11 -14.18 5.16
C GLY A 113 3.71 -12.75 5.57
N HIS A 114 2.42 -12.47 5.79
CA HIS A 114 1.99 -11.19 6.37
C HIS A 114 1.42 -11.43 7.77
N THR A 115 2.23 -11.11 8.77
CA THR A 115 1.84 -11.14 10.18
C THR A 115 0.66 -10.22 10.43
N GLU A 116 -0.27 -10.74 11.24
CA GLU A 116 -1.51 -10.10 11.65
C GLU A 116 -1.30 -8.74 12.31
N ARG A 117 -2.38 -7.94 12.33
CA ARG A 117 -2.47 -6.65 13.02
C ARG A 117 -1.94 -6.75 14.45
N VAL A 118 -1.08 -5.80 14.81
CA VAL A 118 -0.93 -5.35 16.20
C VAL A 118 -2.25 -4.68 16.56
N SER A 119 -2.92 -5.23 17.59
CA SER A 119 -4.10 -4.63 18.21
C SER A 119 -3.70 -3.51 19.16
#